data_AF-A0AAD1H8Y5-F1
#
_entry.id   AF-A0AAD1H8Y5-F1
#
_cell.length_a   1.000
_cell.length_b   1.000
_cell.length_c   1.000
_cell.angle_alpha   90.00
_cell.angle_beta   90.00
_cell.angle_gamma   90.00
#
_symmetry.space_group_name_H-M   'P 1'
#
loop_
_entity.id
_entity.type
_entity.pdbx_description
1 polymer ?
#
loop_
_entity_poly.entity_id
_entity_poly.type
_entity_poly.pdbx_seq_one_letter_code
_entity_poly.pdbx_strand_id
1 'polypeptide(L)'
;MTAYGSAADIGLLILRVVLGLTMAAHGYNKFFGKGGLAGTAGWFDSMGMKPGIFHARVAATTEMAAGIGLAVGLLTPIPAAGFVALMLVAAWTVHRPNGFFIVKEGWEYNLVLAASAVGIATIGAGKLSLDYLLFRTSSLYDFLHGWWGLIISLGLGLAGGIGQLVIFYRPPAKADAA
;
A
#
# COMPACT_ATOMS: atom_id res chain seq x y z
N MET A 1 26.27 -11.85 -17.70
CA MET A 1 25.12 -11.05 -17.25
C MET A 1 25.15 -9.77 -18.07
N THR A 2 24.15 -9.49 -18.91
CA THR A 2 24.18 -8.27 -19.76
C THR A 2 24.05 -7.04 -18.86
N ALA A 3 24.73 -5.93 -19.20
CA ALA A 3 24.66 -4.68 -18.44
C ALA A 3 23.21 -4.16 -18.28
N TYR A 4 22.34 -4.46 -19.25
CA TYR A 4 20.91 -4.18 -19.19
C TYR A 4 20.18 -4.92 -18.06
N GLY A 5 20.57 -6.17 -17.77
CA GLY A 5 19.99 -6.94 -16.68
C GLY A 5 20.30 -6.34 -15.30
N SER A 6 21.56 -5.93 -15.09
CA SER A 6 21.96 -5.31 -13.81
C SER A 6 21.36 -3.91 -13.60
N ALA A 7 21.20 -3.12 -14.66
CA ALA A 7 20.61 -1.79 -14.54
C ALA A 7 19.10 -1.84 -14.18
N ALA A 8 18.36 -2.77 -14.79
CA ALA A 8 16.94 -2.99 -14.46
C ALA A 8 16.76 -3.46 -13.00
N ASP A 9 17.62 -4.37 -12.52
CA ASP A 9 17.60 -4.84 -11.14
C ASP A 9 17.85 -3.71 -10.13
N ILE A 10 18.77 -2.78 -10.43
CA ILE A 10 19.03 -1.59 -9.62
C ILE A 10 17.84 -0.62 -9.67
N GLY A 11 17.26 -0.38 -10.85
CA GLY A 11 16.08 0.46 -10.99
C GLY A 11 14.89 -0.04 -10.17
N LEU A 12 14.63 -1.35 -10.20
CA LEU A 12 13.59 -1.99 -9.38
C LEU A 12 13.89 -1.88 -7.89
N LEU A 13 15.16 -2.03 -7.47
CA LEU A 13 15.56 -1.84 -6.09
C LEU A 13 15.29 -0.41 -5.61
N ILE A 14 15.66 0.60 -6.40
CA ILE A 14 15.42 2.01 -6.07
C ILE A 14 13.92 2.26 -5.92
N LEU A 15 13.12 1.84 -6.88
CA LEU A 15 11.66 2.00 -6.84
C LEU A 15 11.08 1.33 -5.59
N ARG A 16 11.46 0.07 -5.32
CA ARG A 16 10.99 -0.69 -4.15
C ARG A 16 11.37 -0.02 -2.84
N VAL A 17 12.62 0.39 -2.67
CA VAL A 17 13.12 0.98 -1.44
C VAL A 17 12.48 2.34 -1.18
N VAL A 18 12.43 3.22 -2.18
CA VAL A 18 11.81 4.54 -2.02
C VAL A 18 10.32 4.39 -1.72
N LEU A 19 9.59 3.67 -2.56
CA LEU A 19 8.14 3.49 -2.41
C LEU A 19 7.79 2.78 -1.09
N GLY A 20 8.51 1.70 -0.79
CA GLY A 20 8.35 0.89 0.40
C GLY A 20 8.63 1.67 1.69
N LEU A 21 9.78 2.32 1.78
CA LEU A 21 10.16 3.07 2.98
C LEU A 21 9.32 4.33 3.19
N THR A 22 8.82 4.96 2.12
CA THR A 22 7.81 6.02 2.25
C THR A 22 6.59 5.52 3.00
N MET A 23 6.00 4.39 2.59
CA MET A 23 4.84 3.82 3.30
C MET A 23 5.20 3.36 4.72
N ALA A 24 6.38 2.77 4.91
CA ALA A 24 6.81 2.36 6.25
C ALA A 24 6.94 3.56 7.20
N ALA A 25 7.42 4.71 6.71
CA ALA A 25 7.49 5.95 7.47
C ALA A 25 6.09 6.46 7.86
N HIS A 26 5.09 6.36 6.99
CA HIS A 26 3.70 6.70 7.33
C HIS A 26 3.16 5.82 8.46
N GLY A 27 3.40 4.50 8.40
CA GLY A 27 2.96 3.58 9.44
C GLY A 27 3.68 3.80 10.76
N TYR A 28 5.00 4.05 10.73
CA TYR A 28 5.77 4.42 11.91
C TYR A 28 5.22 5.68 12.56
N ASN A 29 4.91 6.72 11.76
CA ASN A 29 4.33 7.96 12.26
C ASN A 29 2.94 7.75 12.89
N LYS A 30 2.13 6.80 12.41
CA LYS A 30 0.84 6.45 13.06
C LYS A 30 1.03 5.82 14.44
N PHE A 31 2.09 5.04 14.64
CA PHE A 31 2.39 4.47 15.96
C PHE A 31 3.03 5.48 16.91
N PHE A 32 4.08 6.16 16.45
CA PHE A 32 5.03 6.87 17.30
C PHE A 32 5.09 8.38 17.06
N GLY A 33 4.38 8.88 16.04
CA GLY A 33 4.25 10.30 15.77
C GLY A 33 3.38 11.03 16.79
N LYS A 34 3.16 12.33 16.56
CA LYS A 34 2.37 13.17 17.46
C LYS A 34 0.93 12.64 17.58
N GLY A 35 0.50 12.38 18.81
CA GLY A 35 -0.81 11.78 19.11
C GLY A 35 -0.83 10.25 19.04
N GLY A 36 0.18 9.64 18.43
CA GLY A 36 0.36 8.19 18.31
C GLY A 36 -0.90 7.48 17.82
N LEU A 37 -1.04 6.24 18.27
CA LEU A 37 -2.14 5.38 17.84
C LEU A 37 -3.51 5.87 18.32
N ALA A 38 -3.57 6.54 19.47
CA ALA A 38 -4.82 7.09 20.02
C ALA A 38 -5.32 8.28 19.18
N GLY A 39 -4.44 9.19 18.78
CA GLY A 39 -4.77 10.30 17.89
C GLY A 39 -5.18 9.79 16.50
N THR A 40 -4.45 8.80 15.97
CA THR A 40 -4.79 8.14 14.71
C THR A 40 -6.17 7.48 14.78
N ALA A 41 -6.51 6.85 15.91
CA ALA A 41 -7.83 6.24 16.12
C ALA A 41 -8.95 7.29 16.11
N GLY A 42 -8.78 8.40 16.83
CA GLY A 42 -9.76 9.49 16.82
C GLY A 42 -9.94 10.11 15.44
N TRP A 43 -8.88 10.19 14.64
CA TRP A 43 -8.96 10.63 13.25
C TRP A 43 -9.75 9.64 12.37
N PHE A 44 -9.53 8.33 12.50
CA PHE A 44 -10.33 7.33 11.78
C PHE A 44 -11.82 7.38 12.17
N ASP A 45 -12.13 7.55 13.46
CA ASP A 45 -13.52 7.69 13.92
C ASP A 45 -14.18 8.95 13.33
N SER A 46 -13.45 10.06 13.21
CA SER A 46 -14.00 11.34 12.70
C SER A 46 -14.33 11.29 11.20
N MET A 47 -13.56 10.53 10.41
CA MET A 47 -13.83 10.28 8.99
C MET A 47 -14.82 9.12 8.75
N GLY A 48 -15.31 8.47 9.80
CA GLY A 48 -16.34 7.43 9.71
C GLY A 48 -15.82 6.00 9.52
N MET A 49 -14.53 5.73 9.66
CA MET A 49 -13.99 4.37 9.68
C MET A 49 -14.02 3.83 11.12
N LYS A 50 -15.00 2.98 11.45
CA LYS A 50 -15.29 2.59 12.84
C LYS A 50 -15.13 1.08 13.08
N PRO A 51 -14.56 0.66 14.24
CA PRO A 51 -14.03 1.49 15.32
C PRO A 51 -12.62 2.02 15.00
N GLY A 52 -12.36 3.30 15.26
CA GLY A 52 -11.13 3.97 14.85
C GLY A 52 -9.85 3.31 15.35
N ILE A 53 -9.83 2.75 16.57
CA ILE A 53 -8.65 2.07 17.12
C ILE A 53 -8.28 0.80 16.35
N PHE A 54 -9.27 0.09 15.79
CA PHE A 54 -9.01 -1.05 14.93
C PHE A 54 -8.34 -0.59 13.64
N HIS A 55 -8.86 0.43 12.98
CA HIS A 55 -8.29 0.96 11.75
C HIS A 55 -6.93 1.63 11.96
N ALA A 56 -6.72 2.29 13.09
CA ALA A 56 -5.41 2.83 13.44
C ALA A 56 -4.35 1.72 13.49
N ARG A 57 -4.66 0.60 14.15
CA ARG A 57 -3.77 -0.58 14.20
C ARG A 57 -3.57 -1.18 12.82
N VAL A 58 -4.65 -1.49 12.11
CA VAL A 58 -4.60 -2.13 10.79
C VAL A 58 -3.83 -1.27 9.79
N ALA A 59 -4.12 0.03 9.70
CA ALA A 59 -3.42 0.92 8.79
C ALA A 59 -1.94 1.03 9.16
N ALA A 60 -1.62 1.28 10.43
CA ALA A 60 -0.23 1.45 10.86
C ALA A 60 0.61 0.18 10.67
N THR A 61 0.09 -1.00 11.04
CA THR A 61 0.81 -2.26 10.81
C THR A 61 0.93 -2.60 9.34
N THR A 62 -0.12 -2.39 8.55
CA THR A 62 -0.10 -2.71 7.12
C THR A 62 0.86 -1.77 6.38
N GLU A 63 0.86 -0.47 6.68
CA GLU A 63 1.79 0.49 6.10
C GLU A 63 3.25 0.14 6.40
N MET A 64 3.56 -0.24 7.64
CA MET A 64 4.91 -0.69 8.00
C MET A 64 5.28 -2.02 7.35
N ALA A 65 4.43 -3.04 7.47
CA ALA A 65 4.72 -4.38 6.98
C ALA A 65 4.78 -4.43 5.44
N ALA A 66 3.81 -3.82 4.75
CA ALA A 66 3.82 -3.72 3.30
C ALA A 66 4.95 -2.80 2.82
N GLY A 67 5.20 -1.68 3.50
CA GLY A 67 6.32 -0.79 3.17
C GLY A 67 7.67 -1.50 3.22
N ILE A 68 7.97 -2.15 4.36
CA ILE A 68 9.21 -2.90 4.55
C ILE A 68 9.27 -4.11 3.60
N GLY A 69 8.18 -4.87 3.49
CA GLY A 69 8.09 -6.05 2.63
C GLY A 69 8.34 -5.72 1.16
N LEU A 70 7.80 -4.60 0.66
CA LEU A 70 8.07 -4.13 -0.69
C LEU A 70 9.52 -3.69 -0.86
N ALA A 71 10.07 -2.94 0.12
CA ALA A 71 11.45 -2.46 0.08
C ALA A 71 12.46 -3.61 -0.02
N VAL A 72 12.30 -4.66 0.79
CA VAL A 72 13.18 -5.85 0.74
C VAL A 72 12.82 -6.80 -0.41
N GLY A 73 11.64 -6.63 -1.01
CA GLY A 73 11.13 -7.49 -2.08
C GLY A 73 10.86 -8.91 -1.58
N LEU A 74 10.02 -9.03 -0.54
CA LEU A 74 9.59 -10.31 0.04
C LEU A 74 8.10 -10.52 -0.18
N LEU A 75 7.77 -11.66 -0.80
CA LEU A 75 6.44 -12.02 -1.26
C LEU A 75 5.77 -10.86 -2.00
N THR A 76 6.51 -10.18 -2.90
CA THR A 76 6.23 -8.83 -3.43
C THR A 76 4.78 -8.53 -3.80
N PRO A 77 4.00 -9.46 -4.39
CA PRO A 77 2.57 -9.22 -4.65
C PRO A 77 1.72 -8.98 -3.40
N ILE A 78 2.11 -9.51 -2.23
CA ILE A 78 1.40 -9.35 -0.95
C ILE A 78 1.59 -7.93 -0.36
N PRO A 79 2.82 -7.40 -0.22
CA PRO A 79 2.99 -5.97 0.06
C PRO A 79 2.28 -5.06 -0.94
N ALA A 80 2.35 -5.36 -2.24
CA ALA A 80 1.65 -4.57 -3.25
C ALA A 80 0.13 -4.59 -3.07
N ALA A 81 -0.47 -5.73 -2.67
CA ALA A 81 -1.87 -5.78 -2.27
C ALA A 81 -2.18 -4.86 -1.09
N GLY A 82 -1.29 -4.81 -0.09
CA GLY A 82 -1.38 -3.87 1.03
C GLY A 82 -1.42 -2.41 0.57
N PHE A 83 -0.56 -2.03 -0.37
CA PHE A 83 -0.58 -0.70 -1.00
C PHE A 83 -1.93 -0.41 -1.67
N VAL A 84 -2.43 -1.33 -2.50
CA VAL A 84 -3.72 -1.18 -3.18
C VAL A 84 -4.85 -0.99 -2.18
N ALA A 85 -4.93 -1.82 -1.13
CA ALA A 85 -5.97 -1.73 -0.12
C ALA A 85 -5.92 -0.39 0.64
N LEU A 86 -4.73 0.00 1.10
CA LEU A 86 -4.52 1.26 1.83
C LEU A 86 -4.88 2.48 0.98
N MET A 87 -4.37 2.51 -0.26
CA MET A 87 -4.59 3.62 -1.17
C MET A 87 -6.04 3.71 -1.62
N LEU A 88 -6.73 2.58 -1.82
CA LEU A 88 -8.16 2.58 -2.13
C LEU A 88 -8.97 3.17 -0.98
N VAL A 89 -8.73 2.71 0.26
CA VAL A 89 -9.44 3.24 1.44
C VAL A 89 -9.15 4.72 1.60
N ALA A 90 -7.89 5.15 1.54
CA ALA A 90 -7.50 6.55 1.68
C ALA A 90 -8.09 7.43 0.57
N ALA A 91 -8.03 6.99 -0.68
CA ALA A 91 -8.62 7.70 -1.82
C ALA A 91 -10.13 7.86 -1.63
N TRP A 92 -10.83 6.80 -1.24
CA TRP A 92 -12.29 6.82 -1.11
C TRP A 92 -12.76 7.72 0.04
N THR A 93 -12.08 7.66 1.17
CA THR A 93 -12.55 8.24 2.43
C THR A 93 -12.04 9.67 2.67
N VAL A 94 -10.85 10.00 2.16
CA VAL A 94 -10.18 11.29 2.44
C VAL A 94 -10.05 12.14 1.19
N HIS A 95 -9.53 11.57 0.10
CA HIS A 95 -9.04 12.38 -1.03
C HIS A 95 -10.07 12.56 -2.17
N ARG A 96 -11.05 11.66 -2.30
CA ARG A 96 -12.08 11.70 -3.35
C ARG A 96 -12.84 13.04 -3.39
N PRO A 97 -13.27 13.66 -2.26
CA PRO A 97 -13.96 14.95 -2.29
C PRO A 97 -13.14 16.09 -2.91
N ASN A 98 -11.81 15.98 -2.91
CA ASN A 98 -10.90 17.01 -3.39
C ASN A 98 -10.58 16.90 -4.90
N GLY A 99 -11.14 15.90 -5.58
CA GLY A 99 -10.86 15.63 -7.00
C GLY A 99 -9.51 14.94 -7.21
N PHE A 100 -8.95 15.06 -8.41
CA PHE A 100 -7.77 14.30 -8.81
C PHE A 100 -6.46 14.87 -8.23
N PHE A 101 -6.16 16.14 -8.49
CA PHE A 101 -4.80 16.67 -8.31
C PHE A 101 -4.29 16.72 -6.86
N ILE A 102 -3.06 16.26 -6.62
CA ILE A 102 -2.43 16.24 -5.29
C ILE A 102 -2.25 17.63 -4.69
N VAL A 103 -2.06 18.68 -5.49
CA VAL A 103 -1.96 20.07 -5.01
C VAL A 103 -3.24 20.57 -4.33
N LYS A 104 -4.35 19.84 -4.47
CA LYS A 104 -5.61 20.07 -3.76
C LYS A 104 -5.89 19.01 -2.71
N GLU A 105 -4.91 18.19 -2.33
CA GLU A 105 -5.10 16.98 -1.52
C GLU A 105 -6.03 15.95 -2.19
N GLY A 106 -6.00 15.90 -3.53
CA GLY A 106 -6.72 14.92 -4.35
C GLY A 106 -6.06 13.53 -4.38
N TRP A 107 -6.74 12.57 -5.03
CA TRP A 107 -6.36 11.15 -4.98
C TRP A 107 -5.25 10.73 -5.96
N GLU A 108 -4.67 11.66 -6.71
CA GLU A 108 -3.59 11.43 -7.69
C GLU A 108 -2.44 10.61 -7.08
N TYR A 109 -1.95 10.99 -5.89
CA TYR A 109 -0.83 10.30 -5.28
C TYR A 109 -1.20 8.90 -4.77
N ASN A 110 -2.44 8.70 -4.30
CA ASN A 110 -2.92 7.37 -3.95
C ASN A 110 -2.89 6.43 -5.17
N LEU A 111 -3.31 6.93 -6.35
CA LEU A 111 -3.23 6.17 -7.59
C LEU A 111 -1.79 5.86 -7.95
N VAL A 112 -0.89 6.84 -7.90
CA VAL A 112 0.53 6.66 -8.25
C VAL A 112 1.19 5.61 -7.35
N LEU A 113 0.94 5.67 -6.03
CA LEU A 113 1.50 4.70 -5.07
C LEU A 113 0.97 3.27 -5.34
N ALA A 114 -0.35 3.11 -5.52
CA ALA A 114 -0.95 1.81 -5.79
C ALA A 114 -0.50 1.22 -7.14
N ALA A 115 -0.55 2.03 -8.21
CA ALA A 115 -0.17 1.60 -9.54
C ALA A 115 1.31 1.25 -9.62
N SER A 116 2.19 2.00 -8.93
CA SER A 116 3.62 1.69 -8.87
C SER A 116 3.88 0.35 -8.16
N ALA A 117 3.20 0.10 -7.04
CA ALA A 117 3.34 -1.16 -6.32
C ALA A 117 2.85 -2.36 -7.15
N VAL A 118 1.71 -2.22 -7.84
CA VAL A 118 1.19 -3.23 -8.78
C VAL A 118 2.13 -3.43 -9.96
N GLY A 119 2.69 -2.35 -10.51
CA GLY A 119 3.68 -2.41 -11.58
C GLY A 119 4.91 -3.21 -11.17
N ILE A 120 5.46 -2.97 -9.97
CA ILE A 120 6.57 -3.73 -9.42
C ILE A 120 6.17 -5.20 -9.21
N ALA A 121 5.00 -5.49 -8.64
CA ALA A 121 4.54 -6.87 -8.46
C ALA A 121 4.35 -7.60 -9.81
N THR A 122 3.93 -6.88 -10.85
CA THR A 122 3.74 -7.45 -12.19
C THR A 122 5.09 -7.70 -12.88
N ILE A 123 6.05 -6.80 -12.76
CA ILE A 123 7.40 -6.96 -13.32
C ILE A 123 8.20 -8.01 -12.54
N GLY A 124 7.97 -8.08 -11.22
CA GLY A 124 8.76 -8.86 -10.27
C GLY A 124 9.77 -8.00 -9.51
N ALA A 125 10.25 -8.52 -8.37
CA ALA A 125 11.11 -7.78 -7.45
C ALA A 125 12.55 -7.54 -7.96
N GLY A 126 12.95 -8.17 -9.07
CA GLY A 126 14.34 -8.18 -9.55
C GLY A 126 15.25 -9.07 -8.71
N LYS A 127 16.52 -9.21 -9.12
CA LYS A 127 17.48 -10.13 -8.48
C LYS A 127 18.00 -9.65 -7.12
N LEU A 128 17.94 -8.34 -6.87
CA LEU A 128 18.33 -7.72 -5.60
C LEU A 128 17.14 -7.72 -4.61
N SER A 129 16.52 -8.87 -4.39
CA SER A 129 15.31 -9.04 -3.56
C SER A 129 15.38 -10.32 -2.74
N LEU A 130 14.60 -10.37 -1.66
CA LEU A 130 14.43 -11.60 -0.90
C LEU A 130 13.66 -12.66 -1.69
N ASP A 131 12.76 -12.28 -2.60
CA ASP A 131 12.06 -13.21 -3.48
C ASP A 131 13.03 -14.00 -4.35
N TYR A 132 14.00 -13.32 -4.96
CA TYR A 132 15.03 -13.99 -5.75
C TYR A 132 15.99 -14.79 -4.87
N LEU A 133 16.40 -14.25 -3.72
CA LEU A 133 17.34 -14.94 -2.83
C LEU A 133 16.77 -16.24 -2.27
N LEU A 134 15.50 -16.23 -1.85
CA LEU A 134 14.88 -17.32 -1.10
C LEU A 134 14.13 -18.30 -2.01
N PHE A 135 13.51 -17.83 -3.09
CA PHE A 135 12.54 -18.64 -3.82
C PHE A 135 12.93 -19.00 -5.25
N ARG A 136 14.03 -18.45 -5.82
CA ARG A 136 14.40 -18.66 -7.24
C ARG A 136 14.49 -20.12 -7.72
N THR A 137 14.64 -21.09 -6.81
CA THR A 137 14.71 -22.53 -7.11
C THR A 137 13.42 -23.29 -6.77
N SER A 138 12.40 -22.60 -6.29
CA SER A 138 11.11 -23.17 -5.90
C SER A 138 10.02 -22.72 -6.86
N SER A 139 8.98 -23.55 -7.03
CA SER A 139 7.82 -23.20 -7.85
C SER A 139 7.03 -21.99 -7.32
N LEU A 140 7.26 -21.58 -6.06
CA LEU A 140 6.65 -20.38 -5.51
C LEU A 140 7.05 -19.13 -6.29
N TYR A 141 8.29 -19.07 -6.80
CA TYR A 141 8.82 -17.88 -7.47
C TYR A 141 7.99 -17.49 -8.70
N ASP A 142 7.45 -18.47 -9.44
CA ASP A 142 6.61 -18.25 -10.61
C ASP A 142 5.30 -17.51 -10.29
N PHE A 143 4.83 -17.59 -9.04
CA PHE A 143 3.63 -16.89 -8.55
C PHE A 143 3.93 -15.48 -8.02
N LEU A 144 5.21 -15.09 -7.87
CA LEU A 144 5.60 -13.82 -7.26
C LEU A 144 5.77 -12.67 -8.27
N HIS A 145 5.52 -12.93 -9.56
CA HIS A 145 5.66 -11.95 -10.64
C HIS A 145 4.72 -12.24 -11.82
N GLY A 146 4.79 -11.42 -12.88
CA GLY A 146 3.99 -11.57 -14.09
C GLY A 146 2.49 -11.44 -13.82
N TRP A 147 1.70 -12.25 -14.53
CA TRP A 147 0.25 -12.27 -14.37
C TRP A 147 -0.19 -12.66 -12.96
N TRP A 148 0.53 -13.57 -12.30
CA TRP A 148 0.23 -13.92 -10.91
C TRP A 148 0.50 -12.77 -9.97
N GLY A 149 1.63 -12.06 -10.14
CA GLY A 149 1.91 -10.86 -9.37
C GLY A 149 0.84 -9.77 -9.54
N LEU A 150 0.35 -9.56 -10.76
CA LEU A 150 -0.76 -8.66 -11.06
C LEU A 150 -2.07 -9.10 -10.37
N ILE A 151 -2.47 -10.36 -10.57
CA ILE A 151 -3.74 -10.89 -10.06
C ILE A 151 -3.75 -10.91 -8.53
N ILE A 152 -2.66 -11.33 -7.90
CA ILE A 152 -2.56 -11.38 -6.43
C ILE A 152 -2.60 -9.97 -5.85
N SER A 153 -1.80 -9.04 -6.38
CA SER A 153 -1.73 -7.67 -5.86
C SER A 153 -3.07 -6.93 -6.01
N LEU A 154 -3.69 -6.98 -7.19
CA LEU A 154 -5.00 -6.37 -7.42
C LEU A 154 -6.13 -7.11 -6.71
N GLY A 155 -6.18 -8.43 -6.84
CA GLY A 155 -7.25 -9.26 -6.29
C GLY A 155 -7.34 -9.15 -4.78
N LEU A 156 -6.24 -9.41 -4.07
CA LEU A 156 -6.21 -9.29 -2.61
C LEU A 156 -6.35 -7.84 -2.16
N GLY A 157 -5.70 -6.90 -2.85
CA GLY A 157 -5.73 -5.49 -2.48
C GLY A 157 -7.10 -4.86 -2.61
N LEU A 158 -7.78 -5.07 -3.74
CA LEU A 158 -9.14 -4.58 -3.96
C LEU A 158 -10.12 -5.29 -3.04
N ALA A 159 -10.05 -6.62 -2.89
CA ALA A 159 -10.92 -7.33 -1.96
C ALA A 159 -10.75 -6.83 -0.52
N GLY A 160 -9.51 -6.61 -0.08
CA GLY A 160 -9.21 -6.07 1.24
C GLY A 160 -9.73 -4.65 1.43
N GLY A 161 -9.43 -3.74 0.49
CA GLY A 161 -9.87 -2.35 0.59
C GLY A 161 -11.40 -2.19 0.47
N ILE A 162 -12.04 -2.87 -0.46
CA ILE A 162 -13.50 -2.88 -0.61
C ILE A 162 -14.15 -3.49 0.63
N GLY A 163 -13.63 -4.63 1.12
CA GLY A 163 -14.12 -5.25 2.35
C GLY A 163 -14.06 -4.30 3.55
N GLN A 164 -12.94 -3.58 3.71
CA GLN A 164 -12.81 -2.56 4.76
C GLN A 164 -13.87 -1.47 4.65
N LEU A 165 -14.09 -0.93 3.45
CA LEU A 165 -15.10 0.11 3.22
C LEU A 165 -16.52 -0.41 3.48
N VAL A 166 -16.89 -1.56 2.91
CA VAL A 166 -18.24 -2.13 3.06
C VAL A 166 -18.55 -2.41 4.53
N ILE A 167 -17.61 -3.05 5.23
CA ILE A 167 -17.85 -3.51 6.60
C ILE A 167 -17.83 -2.33 7.59
N PHE A 168 -16.88 -1.40 7.46
CA PHE A 168 -16.56 -0.46 8.54
C PHE A 168 -16.79 1.02 8.22
N TYR A 169 -16.95 1.41 6.95
CA TYR A 169 -17.14 2.81 6.60
C TYR A 169 -18.59 3.25 6.85
N ARG A 170 -18.76 4.17 7.79
CA ARG A 170 -20.02 4.79 8.21
C ARG A 170 -19.79 6.31 8.27
N PRO A 171 -19.83 7.00 7.10
CA PRO A 171 -19.54 8.43 7.06
C PRO A 171 -20.50 9.21 7.96
N PRO A 172 -20.03 10.27 8.63
CA PRO A 172 -20.91 11.16 9.36
C PRO A 172 -21.97 11.74 8.41
N ALA A 173 -23.18 11.97 8.92
CA ALA A 173 -24.21 12.65 8.15
C ALA A 173 -23.63 13.98 7.63
N LYS A 174 -23.87 14.29 6.35
CA LYS A 174 -23.54 15.62 5.85
C LYS A 174 -24.29 16.61 6.73
N ALA A 175 -23.57 17.51 7.38
CA ALA A 175 -24.23 18.69 7.93
C ALA A 175 -24.85 19.42 6.73
N ASP A 176 -26.16 19.64 6.77
CA ASP A 176 -26.83 20.44 5.76
C ASP A 176 -26.06 21.77 5.65
N ALA A 177 -25.70 22.14 4.43
CA ALA A 177 -25.00 23.39 4.19
C ALA A 177 -25.91 24.54 4.66
N ALA A 178 -25.54 25.15 5.78
CA ALA A 178 -26.12 26.40 6.26
C ALA A 178 -25.59 27.57 5.41
#